data_AF-A0A3N2KRA4-F1
#
_entry.id   AF-A0A3N2KRA4-F1
#
_cell.length_a   1.000
_cell.length_b   1.000
_cell.length_c   1.000
_cell.angle_alpha   90.00
_cell.angle_beta   90.00
_cell.angle_gamma   90.00
#
_symmetry.space_group_name_H-M   'P 1'
#
loop_
_entity.id
_entity.type
_entity.pdbx_description
1 polymer ?
#
loop_
_entity_poly.entity_id
_entity_poly.type
_entity_poly.pdbx_seq_one_letter_code
_entity_poly.pdbx_strand_id
1 'polypeptide(L)'
;MPVGSNPACPKGANSRAFSTIDVVGLRKAFPNAIMSIKDIRCDGKSIRFDANKFFYGDIEDNGNFRIELFSIWGKGSDNGMVTSPFSPIVGDKDDNFNFTSTLEFDYVIVTEPKFTPTWITINPDWGGDWSYTQGESFNIVVNENSKLAIEHPSFDITLENPAVDYSAGSIMTFAQVDNLYKYFPQTHATLDALYLDGNLVTGYDASKIIDAQDGDSYRLELWNTYGATANDCAFGNPVVISGMNAITELGFSKSMRAQFTFHSLFSTIEW
;
A
#
# COMPACT_ATOMS: atom_id res chain seq x y z
N MET A 1 13.02 -20.73 16.30
CA MET A 1 11.95 -19.85 16.79
C MET A 1 10.88 -20.74 17.41
N PRO A 2 10.43 -20.52 18.65
CA PRO A 2 9.41 -21.38 19.24
C PRO A 2 8.06 -21.05 18.59
N VAL A 3 7.48 -22.04 17.93
CA VAL A 3 6.12 -22.02 17.41
C VAL A 3 5.20 -22.03 18.63
N GLY A 4 4.54 -20.90 18.91
CA GLY A 4 3.53 -20.83 19.96
C GLY A 4 2.34 -21.70 19.58
N SER A 5 2.13 -22.79 20.30
CA SER A 5 0.95 -23.64 20.14
C SER A 5 -0.28 -22.91 20.68
N ASN A 6 -1.19 -22.53 19.79
CA ASN A 6 -2.50 -21.98 20.13
C ASN A 6 -3.32 -23.06 20.89
N PRO A 7 -3.89 -22.77 22.07
CA PRO A 7 -4.78 -23.72 22.74
C PRO A 7 -5.97 -24.07 21.85
N ALA A 8 -6.34 -25.35 21.86
CA ALA A 8 -7.37 -25.93 21.00
C ALA A 8 -8.67 -25.11 20.98
N CYS A 9 -9.15 -24.80 19.77
CA CYS A 9 -10.45 -24.18 19.56
C CYS A 9 -11.57 -25.10 20.07
N PRO A 10 -12.50 -24.62 20.90
CA PRO A 10 -13.70 -25.39 21.25
C PRO A 10 -14.47 -25.76 19.97
N LYS A 11 -14.82 -27.04 19.83
CA LYS A 11 -15.66 -27.54 18.74
C LYS A 11 -17.01 -26.79 18.73
N GLY A 12 -17.30 -26.06 17.65
CA GLY A 12 -18.63 -25.51 17.36
C GLY A 12 -18.82 -24.00 17.55
N ALA A 13 -17.78 -23.18 17.44
CA ALA A 13 -17.90 -21.72 17.56
C ALA A 13 -18.43 -21.06 16.26
N ASN A 14 -19.66 -21.37 15.87
CA ASN A 14 -20.34 -20.68 14.77
C ASN A 14 -20.61 -19.22 15.17
N SER A 15 -20.19 -18.28 14.30
CA SER A 15 -20.52 -16.84 14.31
C SER A 15 -20.09 -16.08 15.59
N ARG A 16 -18.81 -15.70 15.68
CA ARG A 16 -18.26 -15.04 16.87
C ARG A 16 -18.65 -13.56 16.95
N ALA A 17 -19.29 -13.16 18.04
CA ALA A 17 -19.57 -11.76 18.37
C ALA A 17 -18.31 -10.93 18.71
N PHE A 18 -17.16 -11.61 18.88
CA PHE A 18 -15.88 -11.00 19.25
C PHE A 18 -14.70 -11.80 18.65
N SER A 19 -13.83 -11.11 17.93
CA SER A 19 -12.64 -11.65 17.26
C SER A 19 -11.54 -10.60 17.18
N THR A 20 -10.45 -10.82 17.92
CA THR A 20 -9.27 -9.95 17.98
C THR A 20 -7.98 -10.75 17.86
N ILE A 21 -6.91 -10.07 17.47
CA ILE A 21 -5.53 -10.53 17.56
C ILE A 21 -4.79 -9.57 18.48
N ASP A 22 -4.17 -10.09 19.53
CA ASP A 22 -3.41 -9.31 20.50
C ASP A 22 -1.94 -9.73 20.51
N VAL A 23 -1.03 -8.79 20.26
CA VAL A 23 0.40 -8.97 20.49
C VAL A 23 0.79 -8.27 21.77
N VAL A 24 0.98 -9.09 22.80
CA VAL A 24 1.22 -8.63 24.17
C VAL A 24 2.52 -7.83 24.26
N GLY A 25 2.45 -6.61 24.80
CA GLY A 25 3.58 -5.72 25.03
C GLY A 25 4.19 -5.07 23.80
N LEU A 26 3.64 -5.27 22.59
CA LEU A 26 4.22 -4.73 21.36
C LEU A 26 4.31 -3.21 21.39
N ARG A 27 3.20 -2.53 21.74
CA ARG A 27 3.16 -1.06 21.78
C ARG A 27 4.07 -0.49 22.86
N LYS A 28 4.16 -1.17 24.00
CA LYS A 28 5.08 -0.79 25.08
C LYS A 28 6.54 -0.85 24.66
N ALA A 29 6.92 -1.89 23.90
CA ALA A 29 8.30 -2.07 23.43
C ALA A 29 8.63 -1.19 22.21
N PHE A 30 7.66 -1.03 21.30
CA PHE A 30 7.79 -0.30 20.05
C PHE A 30 6.58 0.63 19.88
N PRO A 31 6.64 1.87 20.40
CA PRO A 31 5.50 2.79 20.39
C PRO A 31 4.97 3.15 19.01
N ASN A 32 5.78 3.02 17.96
CA ASN A 32 5.38 3.30 16.58
C ASN A 32 4.95 2.05 15.81
N ALA A 33 5.04 0.86 16.41
CA ALA A 33 4.76 -0.37 15.70
C ALA A 33 3.32 -0.40 15.19
N ILE A 34 3.17 -0.94 13.98
CA ILE A 34 1.90 -1.27 13.36
C ILE A 34 1.84 -2.76 13.04
N MET A 35 0.61 -3.25 12.85
CA MET A 35 0.36 -4.59 12.35
C MET A 35 -0.66 -4.53 11.22
N SER A 36 -0.51 -5.40 10.23
CA SER A 36 -1.46 -5.56 9.13
C SER A 36 -1.67 -7.04 8.80
N ILE A 37 -2.90 -7.40 8.44
CA ILE A 37 -3.25 -8.78 8.07
C ILE A 37 -3.06 -8.98 6.58
N LYS A 38 -2.42 -10.10 6.24
CA LYS A 38 -2.15 -10.55 4.88
C LYS A 38 -3.17 -11.57 4.40
N ASP A 39 -3.46 -12.54 5.25
CA ASP A 39 -4.44 -13.57 4.95
C ASP A 39 -5.10 -14.06 6.24
N ILE A 40 -6.33 -14.51 6.11
CA ILE A 40 -7.11 -15.15 7.17
C ILE A 40 -7.62 -16.45 6.60
N ARG A 41 -7.31 -17.57 7.25
CA ARG A 41 -7.76 -18.88 6.81
C ARG A 41 -8.63 -19.54 7.87
N CYS A 42 -9.81 -19.97 7.43
CA CYS A 42 -10.74 -20.77 8.19
C CYS A 42 -10.73 -22.20 7.64
N ASP A 43 -10.38 -23.18 8.48
CA ASP A 43 -10.23 -24.58 8.09
C ASP A 43 -9.32 -24.79 6.86
N GLY A 44 -8.21 -24.04 6.83
CA GLY A 44 -7.20 -24.08 5.77
C GLY A 44 -7.59 -23.37 4.47
N LYS A 45 -8.73 -22.66 4.43
CA LYS A 45 -9.18 -21.89 3.27
C LYS A 45 -9.14 -20.40 3.54
N SER A 46 -8.48 -19.64 2.66
CA SER A 46 -8.47 -18.18 2.72
C SER A 46 -9.88 -17.63 2.57
N ILE A 47 -10.22 -16.66 3.41
CA ILE A 47 -11.49 -15.94 3.35
C ILE A 47 -11.26 -14.52 2.86
N ARG A 48 -12.27 -13.96 2.18
CA ARG A 48 -12.25 -12.56 1.75
C ARG A 48 -12.56 -11.66 2.96
N PHE A 49 -11.83 -10.56 3.12
CA PHE A 49 -12.07 -9.58 4.19
C PHE A 49 -11.69 -8.16 3.78
N ASP A 50 -12.42 -7.17 4.28
CA ASP A 50 -12.17 -5.74 4.09
C ASP A 50 -11.33 -5.19 5.26
N ALA A 51 -10.03 -5.03 5.03
CA ALA A 51 -9.09 -4.56 6.03
C ALA A 51 -9.34 -3.11 6.49
N ASN A 52 -10.06 -2.30 5.70
CA ASN A 52 -10.44 -0.94 6.08
C ASN A 52 -11.41 -0.91 7.26
N LYS A 53 -12.14 -2.02 7.47
CA LYS A 53 -13.13 -2.14 8.54
C LYS A 53 -12.53 -2.60 9.87
N PHE A 54 -11.31 -3.13 9.90
CA PHE A 54 -10.62 -3.48 11.15
C PHE A 54 -10.23 -2.24 11.97
N PHE A 55 -10.00 -2.44 13.26
CA PHE A 55 -9.47 -1.42 14.17
C PHE A 55 -8.15 -1.89 14.76
N TYR A 56 -7.22 -0.95 14.96
CA TYR A 56 -5.81 -1.22 15.25
C TYR A 56 -5.34 -0.38 16.43
N GLY A 57 -4.31 -0.86 17.15
CA GLY A 57 -3.57 -0.08 18.13
C GLY A 57 -3.67 -0.62 19.55
N ASP A 58 -3.25 0.19 20.52
CA ASP A 58 -3.38 -0.10 21.95
C ASP A 58 -4.80 0.26 22.41
N ILE A 59 -5.76 -0.53 21.95
CA ILE A 59 -7.20 -0.25 22.12
C ILE A 59 -7.63 -0.27 23.60
N GLU A 60 -6.90 -0.99 24.45
CA GLU A 60 -7.19 -1.17 25.87
C GLU A 60 -6.23 -0.37 26.79
N ASP A 61 -5.40 0.50 26.23
CA ASP A 61 -4.42 1.34 26.95
C ASP A 61 -3.51 0.54 27.91
N ASN A 62 -3.11 -0.67 27.50
CA ASN A 62 -2.35 -1.62 28.33
C ASN A 62 -0.97 -1.97 27.74
N GLY A 63 -0.56 -1.31 26.66
CA GLY A 63 0.73 -1.50 26.01
C GLY A 63 0.77 -2.65 25.02
N ASN A 64 -0.36 -3.32 24.76
CA ASN A 64 -0.47 -4.34 23.71
C ASN A 64 -0.77 -3.67 22.37
N PHE A 65 -0.56 -4.38 21.27
CA PHE A 65 -1.13 -4.00 19.98
C PHE A 65 -2.24 -4.98 19.63
N ARG A 66 -3.44 -4.46 19.44
CA ARG A 66 -4.62 -5.22 19.03
C ARG A 66 -4.96 -4.92 17.56
N ILE A 67 -5.32 -5.97 16.83
CA ILE A 67 -6.18 -5.87 15.65
C ILE A 67 -7.56 -6.41 16.05
N GLU A 68 -8.55 -5.53 16.09
CA GLU A 68 -9.94 -5.89 16.26
C GLU A 68 -10.57 -6.13 14.89
N LEU A 69 -10.97 -7.38 14.64
CA LEU A 69 -11.56 -7.80 13.37
C LEU A 69 -13.06 -7.57 13.40
N PHE A 70 -13.72 -8.07 14.45
CA PHE A 70 -15.15 -7.95 14.64
C PHE A 70 -15.44 -8.00 16.14
N SER A 71 -16.11 -6.99 16.69
CA SER A 71 -16.39 -6.93 18.14
C SER A 71 -17.62 -6.09 18.43
N ILE A 72 -18.67 -6.72 18.95
CA ILE A 72 -19.91 -6.03 19.34
C ILE A 72 -19.76 -5.14 20.60
N TRP A 73 -18.61 -5.21 21.28
CA TRP A 73 -18.25 -4.32 22.40
C TRP A 73 -17.05 -3.43 22.09
N GLY A 74 -16.57 -3.48 20.85
CA GLY A 74 -15.33 -2.86 20.42
C GLY A 74 -15.49 -1.47 19.82
N LYS A 75 -14.40 -0.97 19.23
CA LYS A 75 -14.34 0.36 18.59
C LYS A 75 -15.29 0.47 17.40
N GLY A 76 -15.55 -0.65 16.72
CA GLY A 76 -16.45 -0.71 15.56
C GLY A 76 -17.92 -0.95 15.86
N SER A 77 -18.31 -1.03 17.13
CA SER A 77 -19.68 -1.33 17.53
C SER A 77 -20.54 -0.06 17.65
N ASP A 78 -21.74 -0.13 17.10
CA ASP A 78 -22.84 0.79 17.37
C ASP A 78 -23.99 0.02 18.03
N ASN A 79 -24.19 0.19 19.33
CA ASN A 79 -25.21 -0.51 20.13
C ASN A 79 -25.22 -2.05 19.94
N GLY A 80 -24.04 -2.65 19.81
CA GLY A 80 -23.90 -4.10 19.62
C GLY A 80 -23.94 -4.56 18.16
N MET A 81 -24.07 -3.63 17.21
CA MET A 81 -24.08 -3.91 15.78
C MET A 81 -22.77 -3.45 15.14
N VAL A 82 -22.18 -4.30 14.30
CA VAL A 82 -20.89 -4.05 13.64
C VAL A 82 -21.06 -4.17 12.14
N THR A 83 -20.55 -3.19 11.39
CA THR A 83 -20.39 -3.32 9.94
C THR A 83 -19.30 -4.35 9.66
N SER A 84 -19.70 -5.51 9.14
CA SER A 84 -18.77 -6.64 9.05
C SER A 84 -17.64 -6.39 8.04
N PRO A 85 -16.39 -6.77 8.35
CA PRO A 85 -15.31 -6.87 7.38
C PRO A 85 -15.40 -8.12 6.51
N PHE A 86 -16.28 -9.08 6.79
CA PHE A 86 -16.31 -10.39 6.11
C PHE A 86 -17.50 -10.57 5.17
N SER A 87 -18.43 -9.61 5.15
CA SER A 87 -19.66 -9.66 4.34
C SER A 87 -20.31 -8.27 4.21
N PRO A 88 -21.37 -8.09 3.40
CA PRO A 88 -22.08 -6.81 3.28
C PRO A 88 -23.01 -6.50 4.47
N ILE A 89 -23.05 -7.32 5.52
CA ILE A 89 -24.03 -7.17 6.60
C ILE A 89 -23.57 -6.17 7.67
N VAL A 90 -24.55 -5.66 8.41
CA VAL A 90 -24.38 -5.05 9.72
C VAL A 90 -25.08 -5.96 10.73
N GLY A 91 -24.37 -6.44 11.75
CA GLY A 91 -24.91 -7.46 12.65
C GLY A 91 -24.12 -7.59 13.94
N ASP A 92 -24.65 -8.40 14.85
CA ASP A 92 -23.98 -8.83 16.09
C ASP A 92 -23.11 -10.08 15.89
N LYS A 93 -23.12 -10.63 14.66
CA LYS A 93 -22.37 -11.80 14.23
C LYS A 93 -22.19 -11.80 12.71
N ASP A 94 -21.22 -12.56 12.22
CA ASP A 94 -21.06 -12.87 10.79
C ASP A 94 -20.69 -14.34 10.58
N ASP A 95 -21.49 -15.04 9.76
CA ASP A 95 -21.31 -16.46 9.45
C ASP A 95 -20.17 -16.71 8.42
N ASN A 96 -19.74 -15.68 7.68
CA ASN A 96 -18.57 -15.75 6.78
C ASN A 96 -17.25 -15.85 7.56
N PHE A 97 -17.23 -15.44 8.83
CA PHE A 97 -16.11 -15.67 9.74
C PHE A 97 -16.37 -16.85 10.66
N ASN A 98 -16.34 -18.05 10.07
CA ASN A 98 -16.61 -19.29 10.77
C ASN A 98 -15.59 -20.39 10.42
N PHE A 99 -15.28 -21.25 11.38
CA PHE A 99 -14.38 -22.39 11.23
C PHE A 99 -14.71 -23.48 12.26
N THR A 100 -14.37 -24.72 11.92
CA THR A 100 -14.70 -25.91 12.72
C THR A 100 -13.50 -26.50 13.45
N SER A 101 -12.29 -26.28 12.92
CA SER A 101 -11.05 -26.89 13.40
C SER A 101 -9.91 -25.88 13.51
N THR A 102 -9.59 -25.14 12.44
CA THR A 102 -8.42 -24.26 12.42
C THR A 102 -8.79 -22.84 12.02
N LEU A 103 -8.13 -21.89 12.70
CA LEU A 103 -8.10 -20.49 12.34
C LEU A 103 -6.64 -20.07 12.28
N GLU A 104 -6.24 -19.53 11.15
CA GLU A 104 -4.86 -19.15 10.87
C GLU A 104 -4.82 -17.73 10.35
N PHE A 105 -3.78 -17.00 10.71
CA PHE A 105 -3.55 -15.63 10.29
C PHE A 105 -2.12 -15.50 9.78
N ASP A 106 -1.97 -14.87 8.62
CA ASP A 106 -0.71 -14.27 8.23
C ASP A 106 -0.81 -12.78 8.52
N TYR A 107 0.09 -12.27 9.34
CA TYR A 107 0.18 -10.85 9.63
C TYR A 107 1.63 -10.40 9.64
N VAL A 108 1.82 -9.11 9.37
CA VAL A 108 3.12 -8.45 9.43
C VAL A 108 3.14 -7.51 10.61
N ILE A 109 4.31 -7.41 11.25
CA ILE A 109 4.61 -6.38 12.26
C ILE A 109 5.71 -5.50 11.68
N VAL A 110 5.48 -4.18 11.69
CA VAL A 110 6.49 -3.20 11.29
C VAL A 110 6.71 -2.26 12.47
N THR A 111 7.90 -2.30 13.07
CA THR A 111 8.20 -1.50 14.27
C THR A 111 8.50 -0.05 13.96
N GLU A 112 9.01 0.23 12.76
CA GLU A 112 9.31 1.57 12.24
C GLU A 112 8.68 1.73 10.84
N PRO A 113 7.37 2.00 10.76
CA PRO A 113 6.62 2.04 9.50
C PRO A 113 6.83 3.36 8.73
N LYS A 114 8.10 3.68 8.45
CA LYS A 114 8.52 4.85 7.69
C LYS A 114 8.99 4.43 6.29
N PHE A 115 8.52 5.13 5.27
CA PHE A 115 8.79 4.82 3.88
C PHE A 115 9.21 6.05 3.10
N THR A 116 10.23 5.90 2.25
CA THR A 116 10.82 6.99 1.47
C THR A 116 10.62 6.70 -0.01
N PRO A 117 9.78 7.48 -0.71
CA PRO A 117 9.69 7.38 -2.16
C PRO A 117 10.99 7.84 -2.83
N THR A 118 11.32 7.15 -3.91
CA THR A 118 12.33 7.55 -4.88
C THR A 118 11.65 7.83 -6.22
N TRP A 119 12.22 8.71 -7.01
CA TRP A 119 11.79 9.00 -8.37
C TRP A 119 12.81 8.43 -9.35
N ILE A 120 12.35 7.58 -10.26
CA ILE A 120 13.21 6.93 -11.25
C ILE A 120 12.82 7.48 -12.61
N THR A 121 13.82 7.92 -13.38
CA THR A 121 13.65 8.19 -14.81
C THR A 121 14.92 7.84 -15.58
N ILE A 122 14.80 6.98 -16.59
CA ILE A 122 15.93 6.44 -17.34
C ILE A 122 15.74 6.73 -18.83
N ASN A 123 16.76 7.32 -19.46
CA ASN A 123 16.77 7.65 -20.88
C ASN A 123 17.04 6.39 -21.77
N PRO A 124 16.91 6.49 -23.09
CA PRO A 124 17.11 5.37 -24.02
C PRO A 124 18.55 4.81 -24.07
N ASP A 125 19.54 5.59 -23.62
CA ASP A 125 20.95 5.19 -23.55
C ASP A 125 21.34 4.64 -22.17
N TRP A 126 20.36 4.25 -21.35
CA TRP A 126 20.54 3.75 -19.97
C TRP A 126 21.15 4.76 -18.98
N GLY A 127 21.21 6.03 -19.35
CA GLY A 127 21.53 7.13 -18.45
C GLY A 127 20.31 7.52 -17.62
N GLY A 128 20.48 7.75 -16.33
CA GLY A 128 19.39 8.18 -15.48
C GLY A 128 19.71 8.07 -13.99
N ASP A 129 18.73 8.41 -13.16
CA ASP A 129 18.79 8.16 -11.72
C ASP A 129 17.84 7.01 -11.35
N TRP A 130 18.39 6.01 -10.67
CA TRP A 130 17.70 4.79 -10.25
C TRP A 130 17.15 4.88 -8.81
N SER A 131 17.45 5.96 -8.09
CA SER A 131 17.07 6.10 -6.68
C SER A 131 16.99 7.58 -6.26
N TYR A 132 16.61 8.49 -7.15
CA TYR A 132 16.60 9.92 -6.83
C TYR A 132 15.62 10.18 -5.70
N THR A 133 16.04 10.94 -4.68
CA THR A 133 15.15 11.33 -3.58
C THR A 133 15.58 12.67 -3.01
N GLN A 134 14.59 13.42 -2.51
CA GLN A 134 14.80 14.64 -1.72
C GLN A 134 14.78 14.36 -0.21
N GLY A 135 14.70 13.09 0.20
CA GLY A 135 14.76 12.66 1.61
C GLY A 135 13.43 12.69 2.36
N GLU A 136 12.38 13.23 1.75
CA GLU A 136 11.02 13.22 2.32
C GLU A 136 10.47 11.80 2.44
N SER A 137 9.66 11.56 3.46
CA SER A 137 9.12 10.23 3.78
C SER A 137 7.71 10.35 4.37
N PHE A 138 6.93 9.30 4.22
CA PHE A 138 5.63 9.17 4.90
C PHE A 138 5.72 8.10 5.99
N ASN A 139 4.86 8.21 6.99
CA ASN A 139 4.68 7.18 8.00
C ASN A 139 3.33 6.51 7.82
N ILE A 140 3.25 5.23 8.19
CA ILE A 140 1.95 4.58 8.43
C ILE A 140 1.71 4.55 9.92
N VAL A 141 0.62 5.18 10.35
CA VAL A 141 0.27 5.36 11.76
C VAL A 141 -1.06 4.73 12.08
N VAL A 142 -1.33 4.50 13.37
CA VAL A 142 -2.69 4.29 13.86
C VAL A 142 -3.25 5.67 14.22
N ASN A 143 -4.29 6.11 13.52
CA ASN A 143 -4.93 7.41 13.76
C ASN A 143 -5.89 7.38 14.97
N GLU A 144 -6.50 8.52 15.28
CA GLU A 144 -7.44 8.70 16.39
C GLU A 144 -8.68 7.79 16.32
N ASN A 145 -9.05 7.34 15.12
CA ASN A 145 -10.16 6.42 14.89
C ASN A 145 -9.72 4.95 14.97
N SER A 146 -8.50 4.69 15.46
CA SER A 146 -7.92 3.34 15.52
C SER A 146 -7.83 2.69 14.13
N LYS A 147 -7.53 3.48 13.09
CA LYS A 147 -7.33 3.00 11.71
C LYS A 147 -5.88 3.17 11.30
N LEU A 148 -5.39 2.28 10.44
CA LEU A 148 -4.13 2.53 9.74
C LEU A 148 -4.33 3.66 8.75
N ALA A 149 -3.44 4.66 8.80
CA ALA A 149 -3.50 5.85 7.96
C ALA A 149 -2.10 6.25 7.49
N ILE A 150 -2.05 6.97 6.37
CA ILE A 150 -0.82 7.50 5.80
C ILE A 150 -0.64 8.94 6.29
N GLU A 151 0.44 9.20 7.02
CA GLU A 151 0.83 10.53 7.47
C GLU A 151 1.80 11.16 6.47
N HIS A 152 1.54 12.40 6.05
CA HIS A 152 2.28 13.09 4.98
C HIS A 152 2.25 12.36 3.62
N PRO A 153 1.06 12.08 3.06
CA PRO A 153 0.92 11.24 1.86
C PRO A 153 1.35 11.90 0.55
N SER A 154 1.52 13.22 0.52
CA SER A 154 1.76 13.98 -0.71
C SER A 154 3.24 14.31 -0.88
N PHE A 155 3.74 14.09 -2.09
CA PHE A 155 5.13 14.29 -2.47
C PHE A 155 5.22 15.27 -3.63
N ASP A 156 6.30 16.04 -3.65
CA ASP A 156 6.65 16.99 -4.69
C ASP A 156 8.14 16.86 -4.96
N ILE A 157 8.48 16.02 -5.95
CA ILE A 157 9.87 15.66 -6.25
C ILE A 157 10.30 16.34 -7.54
N THR A 158 11.37 17.11 -7.49
CA THR A 158 12.03 17.72 -8.66
C THR A 158 13.39 17.08 -8.87
N LEU A 159 13.52 16.32 -9.96
CA LEU A 159 14.79 15.78 -10.45
C LEU A 159 15.49 16.83 -11.33
N GLU A 160 16.72 17.18 -10.94
CA GLU A 160 17.66 17.97 -11.73
C GLU A 160 18.96 17.19 -11.85
N ASN A 161 19.29 16.72 -13.05
CA ASN A 161 20.52 15.97 -13.27
C ASN A 161 21.19 16.44 -14.58
N PRO A 162 22.04 17.47 -14.55
CA PRO A 162 22.67 18.02 -15.74
C PRO A 162 23.73 17.09 -16.36
N ALA A 163 24.06 15.96 -15.73
CA ALA A 163 25.03 15.00 -16.24
C ALA A 163 24.41 13.97 -17.21
N VAL A 164 23.08 13.95 -17.34
CA VAL A 164 22.33 13.00 -18.17
C VAL A 164 21.44 13.76 -19.14
N ASP A 165 21.43 13.34 -20.40
CA ASP A 165 20.54 13.89 -21.43
C ASP A 165 19.21 13.12 -21.45
N TYR A 166 18.11 13.76 -21.05
CA TYR A 166 16.77 13.18 -21.09
C TYR A 166 15.95 13.67 -22.29
N SER A 167 16.54 14.44 -23.22
CA SER A 167 15.80 15.07 -24.32
C SER A 167 15.17 14.06 -25.29
N ALA A 168 15.72 12.85 -25.36
CA ALA A 168 15.20 11.75 -26.17
C ALA A 168 13.96 11.07 -25.56
N GLY A 169 13.54 11.45 -24.36
CA GLY A 169 12.46 10.79 -23.64
C GLY A 169 12.95 9.78 -22.60
N SER A 170 12.06 8.88 -22.22
CA SER A 170 12.30 7.91 -21.15
C SER A 170 11.88 6.50 -21.56
N ILE A 171 12.66 5.51 -21.13
CA ILE A 171 12.32 4.08 -21.21
C ILE A 171 11.60 3.59 -19.95
N MET A 172 11.76 4.30 -18.83
CA MET A 172 11.19 3.99 -17.52
C MET A 172 11.03 5.27 -16.71
N THR A 173 9.83 5.60 -16.26
CA THR A 173 9.54 6.71 -15.35
C THR A 173 8.49 6.28 -14.34
N PHE A 174 8.83 6.32 -13.06
CA PHE A 174 7.93 5.95 -11.96
C PHE A 174 8.43 6.45 -10.60
N ALA A 175 7.51 6.64 -9.65
CA ALA A 175 7.88 6.68 -8.25
C ALA A 175 8.02 5.24 -7.72
N GLN A 176 9.00 4.96 -6.87
CA GLN A 176 9.18 3.66 -6.23
C GLN A 176 9.26 3.81 -4.71
N VAL A 177 8.62 2.90 -3.99
CA VAL A 177 8.76 2.77 -2.53
C VAL A 177 9.16 1.34 -2.19
N ASP A 178 10.39 1.19 -1.70
CA ASP A 178 10.95 -0.12 -1.41
C ASP A 178 10.22 -0.80 -0.25
N ASN A 179 9.98 -2.11 -0.41
CA ASN A 179 9.30 -2.97 0.57
C ASN A 179 7.86 -2.57 0.93
N LEU A 180 7.27 -1.53 0.31
CA LEU A 180 5.91 -1.13 0.67
C LEU A 180 4.90 -2.24 0.39
N TYR A 181 5.00 -2.89 -0.77
CA TYR A 181 4.12 -3.99 -1.17
C TYR A 181 4.32 -5.28 -0.38
N LYS A 182 5.50 -5.47 0.22
CA LYS A 182 5.70 -6.51 1.23
C LYS A 182 4.69 -6.38 2.37
N TYR A 183 4.25 -5.18 2.72
CA TYR A 183 3.35 -4.91 3.84
C TYR A 183 1.93 -4.50 3.40
N PHE A 184 1.80 -3.75 2.31
CA PHE A 184 0.55 -3.18 1.81
C PHE A 184 0.45 -3.34 0.28
N PRO A 185 0.18 -4.56 -0.23
CA PRO A 185 0.17 -4.86 -1.66
C PRO A 185 -1.04 -4.26 -2.41
N GLN A 186 -1.93 -3.58 -1.68
CA GLN A 186 -3.13 -2.94 -2.21
C GLN A 186 -3.05 -1.42 -2.05
N THR A 187 -1.84 -0.88 -1.84
CA THR A 187 -1.65 0.58 -1.77
C THR A 187 -2.05 1.22 -3.09
N HIS A 188 -2.72 2.37 -3.00
CA HIS A 188 -3.10 3.17 -4.14
C HIS A 188 -2.54 4.59 -4.03
N ALA A 189 -1.96 5.09 -5.11
CA ALA A 189 -1.58 6.50 -5.26
C ALA A 189 -2.04 7.06 -6.61
N THR A 190 -2.01 8.38 -6.73
CA THR A 190 -2.24 9.10 -8.00
C THR A 190 -1.07 10.00 -8.33
N LEU A 191 -0.84 10.19 -9.62
CA LEU A 191 -0.05 11.33 -10.11
C LEU A 191 -0.96 12.56 -10.09
N ASP A 192 -0.56 13.59 -9.34
CA ASP A 192 -1.33 14.82 -9.19
C ASP A 192 -0.94 15.85 -10.26
N ALA A 193 0.36 15.96 -10.54
CA ALA A 193 0.89 16.80 -11.62
C ALA A 193 2.28 16.32 -12.07
N LEU A 194 2.61 16.58 -13.33
CA LEU A 194 3.95 16.40 -13.88
C LEU A 194 4.35 17.67 -14.62
N TYR A 195 5.59 18.12 -14.39
CA TYR A 195 6.18 19.25 -15.08
C TYR A 195 7.48 18.82 -15.75
N LEU A 196 7.68 19.23 -16.99
CA LEU A 196 8.92 19.06 -17.74
C LEU A 196 9.47 20.44 -18.07
N ASP A 197 10.68 20.73 -17.61
CA ASP A 197 11.35 22.02 -17.74
C ASP A 197 10.49 23.20 -17.22
N GLY A 198 9.73 22.95 -16.15
CA GLY A 198 8.81 23.91 -15.54
C GLY A 198 7.45 24.05 -16.22
N ASN A 199 7.20 23.34 -17.31
CA ASN A 199 5.92 23.36 -18.02
C ASN A 199 5.03 22.20 -17.57
N LEU A 200 3.78 22.48 -17.24
CA LEU A 200 2.80 21.46 -16.88
C LEU A 200 2.53 20.53 -18.07
N VAL A 201 2.67 19.23 -17.87
CA VAL A 201 2.29 18.21 -18.84
C VAL A 201 0.77 18.05 -18.79
N THR A 202 0.12 18.10 -19.95
CA THR A 202 -1.34 17.98 -20.08
C THR A 202 -1.69 17.03 -21.22
N GLY A 203 -2.92 16.51 -21.24
CA GLY A 203 -3.43 15.67 -22.32
C GLY A 203 -3.03 14.19 -22.26
N TYR A 204 -2.34 13.76 -21.20
CA TYR A 204 -2.09 12.35 -20.92
C TYR A 204 -3.32 11.67 -20.33
N ASP A 205 -3.45 10.36 -20.54
CA ASP A 205 -4.52 9.54 -19.96
C ASP A 205 -4.12 9.06 -18.56
N ALA A 206 -4.55 9.81 -17.54
CA ALA A 206 -4.25 9.49 -16.14
C ALA A 206 -4.75 8.11 -15.70
N SER A 207 -5.75 7.52 -16.37
CA SER A 207 -6.26 6.19 -16.02
C SER A 207 -5.28 5.05 -16.34
N LYS A 208 -4.27 5.34 -17.16
CA LYS A 208 -3.20 4.40 -17.53
C LYS A 208 -1.97 4.47 -16.61
N ILE A 209 -1.97 5.41 -15.67
CA ILE A 209 -1.00 5.45 -14.59
C ILE A 209 -1.48 4.48 -13.51
N ILE A 210 -0.63 3.53 -13.14
CA ILE A 210 -1.05 2.39 -12.31
C ILE A 210 -0.11 2.16 -11.14
N ASP A 211 -0.68 1.60 -10.07
CA ASP A 211 0.07 0.99 -8.98
C ASP A 211 0.61 -0.38 -9.42
N ALA A 212 1.92 -0.51 -9.55
CA ALA A 212 2.59 -1.72 -10.00
C ALA A 212 3.49 -2.32 -8.90
N GLN A 213 3.72 -3.63 -9.01
CA GLN A 213 4.61 -4.39 -8.13
C GLN A 213 5.90 -4.76 -8.86
N ASP A 214 7.06 -4.52 -8.25
CA ASP A 214 8.32 -5.15 -8.63
C ASP A 214 8.99 -5.77 -7.40
N GLY A 215 8.94 -7.10 -7.31
CA GLY A 215 9.30 -7.81 -6.10
C GLY A 215 8.47 -7.33 -4.91
N ASP A 216 9.14 -6.83 -3.88
CA ASP A 216 8.50 -6.28 -2.67
C ASP A 216 8.24 -4.76 -2.75
N SER A 217 8.68 -4.10 -3.84
CA SER A 217 8.56 -2.66 -4.03
C SER A 217 7.24 -2.27 -4.69
N TYR A 218 6.69 -1.15 -4.22
CA TYR A 218 5.59 -0.44 -4.87
C TYR A 218 6.13 0.46 -5.98
N ARG A 219 5.39 0.61 -7.07
CA ARG A 219 5.60 1.65 -8.08
C ARG A 219 4.32 2.40 -8.42
N LEU A 220 4.39 3.72 -8.50
CA LEU A 220 3.43 4.52 -9.27
C LEU A 220 3.99 4.62 -10.69
N GLU A 221 3.56 3.71 -11.57
CA GLU A 221 4.15 3.52 -12.89
C GLU A 221 3.49 4.42 -13.94
N LEU A 222 4.25 5.38 -14.46
CA LEU A 222 3.85 6.24 -15.58
C LEU A 222 4.22 5.59 -16.92
N TRP A 223 5.42 5.03 -16.98
CA TRP A 223 5.93 4.29 -18.12
C TRP A 223 7.04 3.33 -17.69
N ASN A 224 7.06 2.13 -18.26
CA ASN A 224 8.15 1.18 -18.13
C ASN A 224 8.11 0.22 -19.31
N THR A 225 9.12 0.28 -20.19
CA THR A 225 9.18 -0.60 -21.36
C THR A 225 9.25 -2.09 -21.02
N TYR A 226 9.55 -2.44 -19.76
CA TYR A 226 9.59 -3.81 -19.26
C TYR A 226 8.51 -4.10 -18.22
N GLY A 227 7.68 -3.11 -17.90
CA GLY A 227 6.70 -3.14 -16.83
C GLY A 227 5.27 -3.33 -17.30
N ALA A 228 4.34 -3.03 -16.40
CA ALA A 228 2.91 -3.22 -16.63
C ALA A 228 2.35 -2.21 -17.64
N THR A 229 2.97 -1.04 -17.76
CA THR A 229 2.60 0.03 -18.71
C THR A 229 3.20 -0.13 -20.12
N ALA A 230 4.03 -1.16 -20.37
CA ALA A 230 4.81 -1.31 -21.61
C ALA A 230 3.98 -1.26 -22.92
N ASN A 231 2.71 -1.67 -22.85
CA ASN A 231 1.79 -1.69 -24.00
C ASN A 231 0.68 -0.63 -23.92
N ASP A 232 0.64 0.16 -22.85
CA ASP A 232 -0.46 1.09 -22.60
C ASP A 232 0.01 2.32 -21.81
N CYS A 233 0.91 3.11 -22.40
CA CYS A 233 1.41 4.32 -21.75
C CYS A 233 0.35 5.43 -21.70
N ALA A 234 0.34 6.17 -20.59
CA ALA A 234 -0.48 7.37 -20.41
C ALA A 234 -0.11 8.53 -21.35
N PHE A 235 1.15 8.63 -21.77
CA PHE A 235 1.73 9.84 -22.36
C PHE A 235 1.90 9.80 -23.88
N GLY A 236 1.68 8.65 -24.53
CA GLY A 236 1.87 8.52 -25.98
C GLY A 236 2.15 7.08 -26.40
N ASN A 237 2.60 6.93 -27.65
CA ASN A 237 3.04 5.64 -28.17
C ASN A 237 4.57 5.54 -28.10
N PRO A 238 5.14 4.39 -27.73
CA PRO A 238 6.57 4.21 -27.72
C PRO A 238 7.19 4.35 -29.11
N VAL A 239 8.34 5.01 -29.18
CA VAL A 239 9.20 5.13 -30.36
C VAL A 239 10.53 4.45 -30.07
N VAL A 240 11.08 3.73 -31.05
CA VAL A 240 12.38 3.07 -30.88
C VAL A 240 13.50 4.10 -30.99
N ILE A 241 14.22 4.32 -29.89
CA ILE A 241 15.41 5.19 -29.81
C ILE A 241 16.53 4.38 -29.17
N SER A 242 17.71 4.38 -29.79
CA SER A 242 18.86 3.57 -29.33
C SER A 242 18.54 2.07 -29.11
N GLY A 243 17.57 1.53 -29.88
CA GLY A 243 17.12 0.14 -29.77
C GLY A 243 16.12 -0.13 -28.63
N MET A 244 15.65 0.92 -27.95
CA MET A 244 14.75 0.85 -26.80
C MET A 244 13.42 1.53 -27.10
N ASN A 245 12.31 1.02 -26.57
CA ASN A 245 11.01 1.70 -26.66
C ASN A 245 10.97 2.85 -25.64
N ALA A 246 10.96 4.07 -26.17
CA ALA A 246 10.99 5.29 -25.40
C ALA A 246 9.73 6.12 -25.61
N ILE A 247 9.28 6.83 -24.57
CA ILE A 247 8.21 7.82 -24.65
C ILE A 247 8.86 9.19 -24.73
N THR A 248 8.79 9.79 -25.92
CA THR A 248 9.40 11.10 -26.21
C THR A 248 8.77 12.23 -25.42
N GLU A 249 7.49 12.10 -25.08
CA GLU A 249 6.67 13.05 -24.33
C GLU A 249 7.10 13.17 -22.87
N LEU A 250 7.91 12.24 -22.37
CA LEU A 250 8.55 12.32 -21.04
C LEU A 250 9.95 12.93 -21.08
N GLY A 251 10.39 13.44 -22.23
CA GLY A 251 11.71 14.06 -22.40
C GLY A 251 11.80 15.46 -21.80
N PHE A 252 12.96 15.80 -21.25
CA PHE A 252 13.23 17.11 -20.64
C PHE A 252 14.71 17.48 -20.74
N SER A 253 15.02 18.77 -20.62
CA SER A 253 16.39 19.30 -20.78
C SER A 253 17.05 19.75 -19.47
N LYS A 254 16.25 20.11 -18.47
CA LYS A 254 16.69 20.69 -17.19
C LYS A 254 16.12 19.95 -16.01
N SER A 255 14.80 19.78 -15.98
CA SER A 255 14.13 19.18 -14.81
C SER A 255 12.85 18.43 -15.13
N MET A 256 12.57 17.43 -14.30
CA MET A 256 11.29 16.75 -14.21
C MET A 256 10.78 16.90 -12.79
N ARG A 257 9.62 17.52 -12.61
CA ARG A 257 8.95 17.65 -11.30
C ARG A 257 7.66 16.85 -11.29
N ALA A 258 7.55 15.90 -10.37
CA ALA A 258 6.37 15.06 -10.19
C ALA A 258 5.74 15.31 -8.82
N GLN A 259 4.44 15.53 -8.84
CA GLN A 259 3.60 15.61 -7.65
C GLN A 259 2.69 14.39 -7.61
N PHE A 260 2.65 13.68 -6.49
CA PHE A 260 1.84 12.47 -6.32
C PHE A 260 1.41 12.29 -4.87
N THR A 261 0.28 11.61 -4.68
CA THR A 261 -0.33 11.41 -3.37
C THR A 261 -0.74 9.97 -3.17
N PHE A 262 -0.35 9.38 -2.03
CA PHE A 262 -0.84 8.08 -1.58
C PHE A 262 -2.19 8.22 -0.87
N HIS A 263 -3.19 7.44 -1.29
CA HIS A 263 -4.58 7.58 -0.80
C HIS A 263 -4.97 6.47 0.17
N SER A 264 -4.59 5.24 -0.12
CA SER A 264 -5.00 4.09 0.68
C SER A 264 -3.92 3.02 0.77
N LEU A 265 -3.99 2.21 1.82
CA LEU A 265 -3.15 1.02 2.02
C LEU A 265 -3.84 -0.27 1.60
N PHE A 266 -5.17 -0.21 1.50
CA PHE A 266 -6.06 -1.33 1.20
C PHE A 266 -7.01 -0.92 0.08
N SER A 267 -7.37 -1.89 -0.75
CA SER A 267 -8.44 -1.74 -1.72
C SER A 267 -9.79 -1.75 -0.99
N THR A 268 -10.76 -1.01 -1.52
CA THR A 268 -12.15 -1.12 -1.05
C THR A 268 -12.73 -2.44 -1.55
N ILE A 269 -13.45 -3.15 -0.68
CA ILE A 269 -14.13 -4.37 -1.07
C ILE A 269 -15.58 -4.08 -1.43
N GLU A 270 -15.94 -4.39 -2.67
CA GLU A 270 -17.32 -4.51 -3.12
C GLU A 270 -17.80 -5.96 -2.95
N TRP A 271 -18.90 -6.14 -2.22
CA TRP A 271 -19.48 -7.45 -1.89
C TRP A 271 -20.50 -7.91 -2.92
#